data_AF-A0A934DUK2-F1
#
_entry.id   AF-A0A934DUK2-F1
#
_cell.length_a   1.000
_cell.length_b   1.000
_cell.length_c   1.000
_cell.angle_alpha   90.00
_cell.angle_beta   90.00
_cell.angle_gamma   90.00
#
_symmetry.space_group_name_H-M   'P 1'
#
loop_
_entity.id
_entity.type
_entity.pdbx_description
1 polymer ?
#
loop_
_entity_poly.entity_id
_entity_poly.type
_entity_poly.pdbx_seq_one_letter_code
_entity_poly.pdbx_strand_id
1 'polypeptide(L)'
;MTIRVIRSALARHTSIQCAAVATGIGAALALGACLNTPAPITVLPTEPQQPAQVAPPTAAPLLVAVAPDSASPAEPPPPPPSEFDVDGLAVPHTRSTTPRVHTITLPNRIAQKWSANVGRTTFRTTMAMVGDAIVVGTHGRTLDGKGEASDGVYVIEARTGKIRSTLRTPGAGDLDVGGIAVEGRNVYFTTDNSQVVAATLEGRVLWSSKGKGKIRPAPALGDLDGDGQVDVVVGDEQGELFALDGKTGQRMWTVRTGVNSYNARGFIGAAAIVDLDGDGKDDVVAGARDGIMAGYRGRDGAPLWQVGGDSGIQAAPVVADFDQDGKPEIVAAWSYGDLAVLDGRTGRKRWSQLVSQDSSAIEGIFGTPVPLAGAPGVLIVPTAWWGKEDGIVGVGMLSRTFKSFEGRTSSSAVVTDLDGDGTKEAIVGTEHGDVVALRADASHALVTHVGGPIEATPMLADTDGDGDYELVVASNDGKLTCFETGSRAKPDVSRFRGESTRNTGNLGAVKLGWHRTGGRGMVTTTPPSTGPQIRIDYLVCCQALQDEAKRAPSPRNMELLQGAVECIKASAEGVNRGDAVRRITGMLGPQTPLPSACR
;
A
#
# COMPACT_ATOMS: atom_id res chain seq x y z
N MET A 1 26.94 -5.02 47.74
CA MET A 1 27.32 -3.92 48.65
C MET A 1 28.83 -3.99 48.88
N THR A 2 29.62 -3.29 48.04
CA THR A 2 30.99 -2.89 48.39
C THR A 2 31.30 -1.64 47.59
N ILE A 3 31.49 -0.53 48.30
CA ILE A 3 31.94 0.76 47.80
C ILE A 3 33.46 0.72 47.63
N ARG A 4 34.00 1.25 46.53
CA ARG A 4 35.30 1.97 46.47
C ARG A 4 35.39 2.75 45.13
N VAL A 5 35.30 4.09 45.12
CA VAL A 5 36.42 5.10 45.27
C VAL A 5 37.09 5.29 43.89
N ILE A 6 37.14 6.46 43.21
CA ILE A 6 37.69 7.80 43.55
C ILE A 6 37.04 8.90 42.68
N ARG A 7 36.81 10.10 43.27
CA ARG A 7 36.59 11.40 42.61
C ARG A 7 37.90 12.23 42.58
N SER A 8 37.96 13.19 41.65
CA SER A 8 38.75 14.45 41.66
C SER A 8 40.23 14.36 41.23
N ALA A 9 40.89 15.35 40.59
CA ALA A 9 40.51 16.66 40.06
C ALA A 9 41.66 17.27 39.20
N LEU A 10 41.27 18.15 38.27
CA LEU A 10 41.89 19.39 37.77
C LEU A 10 43.42 19.58 37.58
N ALA A 11 43.73 19.99 36.33
CA ALA A 11 44.41 21.24 35.92
C ALA A 11 45.95 21.37 35.93
N ARG A 12 46.49 21.79 34.77
CA ARG A 12 47.34 22.99 34.46
C ARG A 12 48.06 22.80 33.11
N HIS A 13 47.87 23.70 32.13
CA HIS A 13 48.77 24.82 31.68
C HIS A 13 50.21 24.37 31.33
N THR A 14 50.78 24.64 30.15
CA THR A 14 51.34 25.92 29.62
C THR A 14 51.71 25.75 28.10
N SER A 15 51.33 26.61 27.13
CA SER A 15 51.89 27.92 26.68
C SER A 15 53.23 27.83 25.90
N ILE A 16 53.38 28.24 24.62
CA ILE A 16 53.87 29.54 24.04
C ILE A 16 54.35 29.19 22.58
N GLN A 17 54.16 29.94 21.48
CA GLN A 17 54.72 31.27 21.14
C GLN A 17 54.08 31.92 19.88
N CYS A 18 54.02 33.26 19.89
CA CYS A 18 53.58 34.17 18.83
C CYS A 18 54.67 34.50 17.78
N ALA A 19 54.24 34.97 16.59
CA ALA A 19 54.85 36.11 15.90
C ALA A 19 53.82 36.82 14.99
N ALA A 20 53.90 38.15 14.97
CA ALA A 20 52.92 39.11 14.43
C ALA A 20 53.33 39.68 13.07
N VAL A 21 52.38 40.29 12.33
CA VAL A 21 52.51 41.61 11.67
C VAL A 21 51.12 42.25 11.52
N ALA A 22 51.01 43.52 11.91
CA ALA A 22 49.85 44.39 11.75
C ALA A 22 50.21 45.63 10.91
N THR A 23 49.22 46.23 10.22
CA THR A 23 49.03 47.67 9.88
C THR A 23 47.89 47.76 8.85
N GLY A 24 46.93 48.69 8.85
CA GLY A 24 46.58 49.81 9.73
C GLY A 24 45.39 50.62 9.15
N ILE A 25 44.61 51.24 10.06
CA ILE A 25 43.95 52.57 9.99
C ILE A 25 42.75 52.79 9.02
N GLY A 26 41.63 53.25 9.62
CA GLY A 26 40.57 54.03 8.94
C GLY A 26 39.30 54.17 9.78
N ALA A 27 39.12 55.30 10.46
CA ALA A 27 38.07 55.60 11.43
C ALA A 27 36.79 56.23 10.83
N ALA A 28 35.68 56.16 11.59
CA ALA A 28 34.85 57.29 12.06
C ALA A 28 33.30 57.24 11.82
N LEU A 29 32.56 57.33 12.95
CA LEU A 29 31.34 58.14 13.23
C LEU A 29 30.01 57.78 12.50
N ALA A 30 28.80 57.80 13.08
CA ALA A 30 28.30 58.19 14.40
C ALA A 30 26.82 57.72 14.62
N LEU A 31 26.49 57.51 15.90
CA LEU A 31 25.27 57.86 16.67
C LEU A 31 23.84 57.54 16.16
N GLY A 32 23.08 56.87 17.04
CA GLY A 32 21.62 56.86 17.04
C GLY A 32 21.04 55.93 18.12
N ALA A 33 21.03 56.37 19.37
CA ALA A 33 20.47 55.65 20.51
C ALA A 33 18.93 55.77 20.58
N CYS A 34 18.26 54.70 21.01
CA CYS A 34 17.04 54.76 21.83
C CYS A 34 16.95 53.50 22.71
N LEU A 35 16.99 53.73 24.02
CA LEU A 35 16.75 52.78 25.10
C LEU A 35 15.24 52.67 25.37
N ASN A 36 14.75 51.45 25.61
CA ASN A 36 13.82 51.17 26.71
C ASN A 36 13.75 49.65 26.97
N THR A 37 14.14 49.27 28.18
CA THR A 37 13.86 47.96 28.80
C THR A 37 12.62 48.09 29.72
N PRO A 38 11.97 46.96 30.09
CA PRO A 38 12.29 46.42 31.41
C PRO A 38 12.28 44.88 31.55
N ALA A 39 13.09 44.45 32.53
CA ALA A 39 13.01 43.27 33.42
C ALA A 39 13.18 41.82 32.87
N PRO A 40 14.19 41.06 33.37
CA PRO A 40 14.25 39.61 33.25
C PRO A 40 13.51 38.90 34.40
N ILE A 41 12.71 37.89 34.05
CA ILE A 41 12.06 36.97 35.00
C ILE A 41 13.07 35.90 35.41
N THR A 42 13.26 35.75 36.73
CA THR A 42 14.06 34.72 37.37
C THR A 42 13.38 33.35 37.25
N VAL A 43 14.04 32.38 36.64
CA VAL A 43 13.62 30.96 36.65
C VAL A 43 14.53 30.19 37.60
N LEU A 44 13.94 29.63 38.66
CA LEU A 44 14.60 28.70 39.58
C LEU A 44 14.58 27.27 38.97
N PRO A 45 15.65 26.48 39.11
CA PRO A 45 15.66 25.09 38.67
C PRO A 45 15.03 24.17 39.73
N THR A 46 14.00 23.42 39.35
CA THR A 46 13.40 22.33 40.15
C THR A 46 14.15 21.02 39.91
N GLU A 47 14.62 20.41 41.01
CA GLU A 47 15.22 19.07 41.05
C GLU A 47 14.25 17.95 40.63
N PRO A 48 14.72 16.85 40.01
CA PRO A 48 13.92 15.67 39.77
C PRO A 48 13.86 14.77 41.02
N GLN A 49 12.64 14.54 41.53
CA GLN A 49 12.38 13.53 42.57
C GLN A 49 12.38 12.10 41.98
N GLN A 50 13.12 11.20 42.61
CA GLN A 50 13.07 9.74 42.40
C GLN A 50 11.76 9.14 42.94
N PRO A 51 11.10 8.21 42.21
CA PRO A 51 10.04 7.40 42.78
C PRO A 51 10.58 6.27 43.67
N ALA A 52 9.89 6.05 44.79
CA ALA A 52 10.20 5.06 45.81
C ALA A 52 10.13 3.59 45.32
N GLN A 53 11.03 2.76 45.85
CA GLN A 53 11.05 1.31 45.67
C GLN A 53 9.89 0.65 46.42
N VAL A 54 9.10 -0.16 45.73
CA VAL A 54 8.09 -1.05 46.33
C VAL A 54 8.59 -2.50 46.19
N ALA A 55 8.63 -3.23 47.30
CA ALA A 55 9.06 -4.62 47.39
C ALA A 55 8.05 -5.59 46.73
N PRO A 56 8.50 -6.75 46.20
CA PRO A 56 7.59 -7.73 45.61
C PRO A 56 6.88 -8.57 46.68
N PRO A 57 5.61 -8.97 46.49
CA PRO A 57 4.98 -9.92 47.37
C PRO A 57 5.43 -11.36 47.07
N THR A 58 5.58 -12.11 48.16
CA THR A 58 5.92 -13.52 48.31
C THR A 58 4.93 -14.48 47.64
N ALA A 59 5.46 -15.54 47.01
CA ALA A 59 4.71 -16.68 46.48
C ALA A 59 4.24 -17.64 47.59
N ALA A 60 3.03 -18.19 47.42
CA ALA A 60 2.52 -19.37 48.13
C ALA A 60 1.73 -20.26 47.13
N PRO A 61 1.59 -21.57 47.39
CA PRO A 61 1.60 -22.60 46.34
C PRO A 61 0.24 -22.86 45.68
N LEU A 62 0.28 -23.23 44.39
CA LEU A 62 -0.87 -23.71 43.61
C LEU A 62 -1.27 -25.13 44.04
N LEU A 63 -2.54 -25.30 44.42
CA LEU A 63 -3.22 -26.58 44.47
C LEU A 63 -3.68 -26.96 43.04
N VAL A 64 -3.32 -28.17 42.63
CA VAL A 64 -3.74 -28.80 41.37
C VAL A 64 -5.20 -29.25 41.51
N ALA A 65 -6.06 -28.79 40.61
CA ALA A 65 -7.37 -29.40 40.35
C ALA A 65 -7.45 -29.75 38.86
N VAL A 66 -7.56 -31.05 38.61
CA VAL A 66 -7.80 -31.65 37.29
C VAL A 66 -9.27 -31.43 36.91
N ALA A 67 -9.53 -30.99 35.68
CA ALA A 67 -10.85 -31.03 35.04
C ALA A 67 -10.73 -31.71 33.65
N PRO A 68 -11.77 -32.42 33.19
CA PRO A 68 -11.68 -33.44 32.14
C PRO A 68 -11.87 -32.91 30.72
N ASP A 69 -11.49 -33.77 29.78
CA ASP A 69 -11.50 -33.63 28.32
C ASP A 69 -12.84 -33.28 27.65
N SER A 70 -12.67 -32.68 26.46
CA SER A 70 -13.46 -32.81 25.22
C SER A 70 -14.73 -31.96 25.01
N ALA A 71 -14.58 -30.95 24.15
CA ALA A 71 -15.52 -30.65 23.06
C ALA A 71 -14.79 -29.80 21.99
N SER A 72 -14.77 -30.27 20.74
CA SER A 72 -14.25 -29.52 19.59
C SER A 72 -15.01 -28.19 19.43
N PRO A 73 -14.34 -27.08 19.10
CA PRO A 73 -15.04 -25.84 18.78
C PRO A 73 -15.79 -25.99 17.45
N ALA A 74 -17.08 -25.67 17.47
CA ALA A 74 -17.93 -25.61 16.29
C ALA A 74 -17.41 -24.55 15.30
N GLU A 75 -17.44 -24.87 14.00
CA GLU A 75 -17.07 -23.92 12.94
C GLU A 75 -17.95 -22.66 13.01
N PRO A 76 -17.38 -21.47 12.77
CA PRO A 76 -18.13 -20.23 12.72
C PRO A 76 -19.13 -20.24 11.54
N PRO A 77 -20.28 -19.55 11.67
CA PRO A 77 -21.27 -19.47 10.60
C PRO A 77 -20.68 -18.77 9.37
N PRO A 78 -21.11 -19.15 8.15
CA PRO A 78 -20.63 -18.52 6.92
C PRO A 78 -21.01 -17.03 6.87
N PRO A 79 -20.19 -16.19 6.20
CA PRO A 79 -20.46 -14.76 6.07
C PRO A 79 -21.81 -14.50 5.37
N PRO A 80 -22.44 -13.33 5.62
CA PRO A 80 -23.67 -12.96 4.93
C PRO A 80 -23.47 -12.95 3.41
N PRO A 81 -24.52 -13.22 2.62
CA PRO A 81 -24.38 -13.30 1.16
C PRO A 81 -23.88 -11.97 0.60
N SER A 82 -22.81 -12.03 -0.19
CA SER A 82 -22.35 -10.92 -1.02
C SER A 82 -23.43 -10.52 -2.03
N GLU A 83 -23.44 -9.26 -2.49
CA GLU A 83 -24.29 -8.79 -3.60
C GLU A 83 -24.00 -9.54 -4.93
N PHE A 84 -22.94 -10.36 -4.94
CA PHE A 84 -22.38 -11.05 -6.08
C PHE A 84 -22.31 -12.56 -5.88
N ASP A 85 -22.55 -13.27 -6.97
CA ASP A 85 -22.30 -14.70 -7.12
C ASP A 85 -21.08 -14.90 -8.03
N VAL A 86 -20.34 -15.99 -7.81
CA VAL A 86 -19.24 -16.40 -8.68
C VAL A 86 -19.72 -17.59 -9.51
N ASP A 87 -19.57 -17.53 -10.84
CA ASP A 87 -19.99 -18.62 -11.72
C ASP A 87 -19.28 -19.94 -11.34
N GLY A 88 -20.07 -20.97 -10.99
CA GLY A 88 -19.57 -22.31 -10.63
C GLY A 88 -20.24 -23.00 -9.42
N LEU A 89 -21.18 -22.34 -8.75
CA LEU A 89 -21.79 -22.81 -7.49
C LEU A 89 -22.95 -23.81 -7.69
N ALA A 90 -22.63 -25.00 -8.18
CA ALA A 90 -23.34 -26.20 -7.72
C ALA A 90 -22.39 -26.97 -6.80
N VAL A 91 -22.49 -26.73 -5.48
CA VAL A 91 -21.86 -27.60 -4.49
C VAL A 91 -22.88 -28.67 -4.12
N PRO A 92 -22.88 -29.87 -4.73
CA PRO A 92 -23.48 -31.00 -4.06
C PRO A 92 -22.66 -31.25 -2.79
N HIS A 93 -23.33 -31.43 -1.66
CA HIS A 93 -22.71 -31.89 -0.43
C HIS A 93 -22.02 -33.25 -0.66
N THR A 94 -20.77 -33.24 -1.09
CA THR A 94 -19.93 -34.44 -1.18
C THR A 94 -18.61 -34.17 -0.51
N ARG A 95 -18.39 -34.95 0.56
CA ARG A 95 -17.17 -35.21 1.34
C ARG A 95 -15.95 -34.34 1.06
N SER A 96 -15.43 -33.74 2.14
CA SER A 96 -14.05 -33.27 2.31
C SER A 96 -13.05 -34.20 1.61
N THR A 97 -12.67 -33.83 0.40
CA THR A 97 -11.40 -34.19 -0.21
C THR A 97 -10.59 -32.92 -0.22
N THR A 98 -9.46 -32.90 0.48
CA THR A 98 -8.46 -31.84 0.33
C THR A 98 -8.25 -31.61 -1.18
N PRO A 99 -8.38 -30.38 -1.69
CA PRO A 99 -8.12 -30.11 -3.11
C PRO A 99 -6.78 -30.72 -3.51
N ARG A 100 -6.71 -31.35 -4.68
CA ARG A 100 -5.43 -31.80 -5.20
C ARG A 100 -4.61 -30.56 -5.52
N VAL A 101 -3.56 -30.31 -4.74
CA VAL A 101 -2.56 -29.27 -5.05
C VAL A 101 -1.93 -29.64 -6.39
N HIS A 102 -2.11 -28.79 -7.40
CA HIS A 102 -1.47 -28.96 -8.69
C HIS A 102 0.02 -28.58 -8.60
N THR A 103 0.85 -29.14 -9.48
CA THR A 103 2.28 -28.80 -9.53
C THR A 103 2.51 -27.83 -10.69
N ILE A 104 3.02 -26.64 -10.39
CA ILE A 104 3.48 -25.71 -11.42
C ILE A 104 4.74 -26.31 -12.05
N THR A 105 4.68 -26.64 -13.33
CA THR A 105 5.76 -27.37 -14.01
C THR A 105 6.52 -26.43 -14.93
N LEU A 106 7.58 -25.81 -14.40
CA LEU A 106 8.39 -24.91 -15.19
C LEU A 106 9.23 -25.69 -16.22
N PRO A 107 9.40 -25.17 -17.45
CA PRO A 107 10.41 -25.71 -18.37
C PRO A 107 11.77 -25.70 -17.67
N ASN A 108 12.55 -26.78 -17.81
CA ASN A 108 13.74 -27.07 -16.99
C ASN A 108 14.66 -25.84 -16.79
N ARG A 109 14.47 -25.16 -15.65
CA ARG A 109 15.09 -23.89 -15.20
C ARG A 109 14.89 -22.72 -16.15
N ILE A 110 14.15 -21.71 -15.68
CA ILE A 110 14.16 -20.38 -16.26
C ILE A 110 15.62 -19.86 -16.26
N ALA A 111 16.19 -19.68 -17.45
CA ALA A 111 17.61 -19.38 -17.63
C ALA A 111 17.84 -17.87 -17.74
N GLN A 112 18.91 -17.36 -17.12
CA GLN A 112 19.25 -15.95 -17.26
C GLN A 112 19.74 -15.65 -18.69
N LYS A 113 19.07 -14.73 -19.40
CA LYS A 113 19.51 -14.23 -20.72
C LYS A 113 20.61 -13.18 -20.58
N TRP A 114 20.39 -12.18 -19.73
CA TRP A 114 21.33 -11.10 -19.46
C TRP A 114 21.10 -10.47 -18.09
N SER A 115 22.08 -9.69 -17.62
CA SER A 115 21.96 -8.86 -16.42
C SER A 115 22.71 -7.54 -16.63
N ALA A 116 22.17 -6.45 -16.10
CA ALA A 116 22.70 -5.10 -16.21
C ALA A 116 22.77 -4.40 -14.85
N ASN A 117 23.81 -3.62 -14.60
CA ASN A 117 23.93 -2.83 -13.37
C ASN A 117 23.21 -1.49 -13.55
N VAL A 118 22.12 -1.29 -12.81
CA VAL A 118 21.24 -0.11 -12.91
C VAL A 118 21.18 0.70 -11.61
N GLY A 119 21.76 0.19 -10.52
CA GLY A 119 21.58 0.76 -9.19
C GLY A 119 20.41 0.13 -8.44
N ARG A 120 20.32 0.40 -7.14
CA ARG A 120 19.32 -0.16 -6.24
C ARG A 120 17.92 0.22 -6.71
N THR A 121 17.03 -0.74 -6.61
CA THR A 121 15.60 -0.58 -6.89
C THR A 121 14.84 -0.79 -5.59
N THR A 122 13.56 -0.38 -5.54
CA THR A 122 12.68 -0.58 -4.38
C THR A 122 11.26 -0.84 -4.85
N PHE A 123 10.30 -0.99 -3.93
CA PHE A 123 8.86 -1.12 -4.26
C PHE A 123 8.26 0.06 -5.04
N ARG A 124 9.01 1.15 -5.17
CA ARG A 124 8.66 2.34 -5.94
C ARG A 124 9.13 2.23 -7.40
N THR A 125 10.18 1.44 -7.64
CA THR A 125 10.72 1.21 -8.98
C THR A 125 9.65 0.57 -9.86
N THR A 126 9.40 1.23 -10.97
CA THR A 126 8.53 0.79 -12.06
C THR A 126 9.38 0.62 -13.31
N MET A 127 8.97 -0.32 -14.14
CA MET A 127 9.60 -0.64 -15.42
C MET A 127 8.57 -0.48 -16.53
N ALA A 128 9.00 -0.13 -17.73
CA ALA A 128 8.15 -0.09 -18.91
C ALA A 128 8.93 -0.53 -20.15
N MET A 129 8.27 -1.30 -21.01
CA MET A 129 8.78 -1.67 -22.33
C MET A 129 8.33 -0.65 -23.37
N VAL A 130 9.25 -0.16 -24.19
CA VAL A 130 9.02 0.90 -25.20
C VAL A 130 9.78 0.56 -26.48
N GLY A 131 9.08 -0.01 -27.45
CA GLY A 131 9.72 -0.55 -28.65
C GLY A 131 10.65 -1.69 -28.28
N ASP A 132 11.95 -1.53 -28.51
CA ASP A 132 13.00 -2.50 -28.21
C ASP A 132 13.82 -2.12 -26.95
N ALA A 133 13.28 -1.24 -26.10
CA ALA A 133 13.95 -0.74 -24.91
C ALA A 133 13.13 -0.93 -23.64
N ILE A 134 13.81 -1.25 -22.54
CA ILE A 134 13.28 -1.23 -21.17
C ILE A 134 13.69 0.08 -20.52
N VAL A 135 12.73 0.77 -19.90
CA VAL A 135 12.93 1.98 -19.11
C VAL A 135 12.72 1.65 -17.64
N VAL A 136 13.69 1.98 -16.78
CA VAL A 136 13.63 1.68 -15.34
C VAL A 136 14.19 2.83 -14.50
N GLY A 137 13.48 3.20 -13.43
CA GLY A 137 13.94 4.21 -12.45
C GLY A 137 14.69 3.59 -11.27
N THR A 138 15.79 4.20 -10.83
CA THR A 138 16.66 3.65 -9.77
C THR A 138 17.07 4.67 -8.72
N HIS A 139 17.59 4.16 -7.61
CA HIS A 139 17.99 4.89 -6.39
C HIS A 139 19.50 4.83 -6.13
N GLY A 140 20.30 4.78 -7.20
CA GLY A 140 21.74 4.82 -7.04
C GLY A 140 22.35 3.59 -6.37
N ARG A 141 23.41 3.80 -5.58
CA ARG A 141 23.99 2.75 -4.72
C ARG A 141 23.35 2.76 -3.35
N THR A 142 22.81 3.90 -2.91
CA THR A 142 22.17 4.08 -1.62
C THR A 142 20.98 5.03 -1.73
N LEU A 143 19.91 4.74 -0.98
CA LEU A 143 18.69 5.55 -0.90
C LEU A 143 18.86 6.98 -0.33
N ASP A 144 20.02 7.28 0.24
CA ASP A 144 20.33 8.59 0.85
C ASP A 144 21.54 9.26 0.16
N GLY A 145 22.03 8.66 -0.92
CA GLY A 145 23.19 9.12 -1.67
C GLY A 145 22.86 10.40 -2.43
N LYS A 146 23.77 11.38 -2.43
CA LYS A 146 23.55 12.63 -3.19
C LYS A 146 24.39 12.63 -4.45
N GLY A 147 23.71 12.65 -5.61
CA GLY A 147 24.35 12.84 -6.91
C GLY A 147 25.20 11.65 -7.33
N GLU A 148 24.69 10.43 -7.16
CA GLU A 148 25.43 9.24 -7.55
C GLU A 148 25.32 8.98 -9.06
N ALA A 149 26.41 8.50 -9.65
CA ALA A 149 26.45 8.15 -11.06
C ALA A 149 25.53 6.98 -11.42
N SER A 150 24.89 6.33 -10.45
CA SER A 150 23.87 5.30 -10.68
C SER A 150 22.43 5.77 -10.47
N ASP A 151 22.21 7.04 -10.16
CA ASP A 151 20.86 7.59 -9.98
C ASP A 151 20.21 7.90 -11.33
N GLY A 152 18.88 7.85 -11.34
CA GLY A 152 18.07 8.33 -12.47
C GLY A 152 17.35 7.20 -13.20
N VAL A 153 17.01 7.48 -14.45
CA VAL A 153 16.26 6.55 -15.29
C VAL A 153 17.19 5.93 -16.31
N TYR A 154 17.19 4.60 -16.41
CA TYR A 154 17.98 3.86 -17.39
C TYR A 154 17.10 3.49 -18.57
N VAL A 155 17.63 3.69 -19.79
CA VAL A 155 17.04 3.15 -21.02
C VAL A 155 17.97 2.05 -21.51
N ILE A 156 17.45 0.83 -21.59
CA ILE A 156 18.23 -0.40 -21.78
C ILE A 156 17.70 -1.11 -23.01
N GLU A 157 18.59 -1.58 -23.87
CA GLU A 157 18.22 -2.47 -24.98
C GLU A 157 17.66 -3.79 -24.44
N ALA A 158 16.40 -4.08 -24.73
CA ALA A 158 15.67 -5.20 -24.13
C ALA A 158 16.30 -6.56 -24.48
N ARG A 159 16.76 -6.74 -25.73
CA ARG A 159 17.37 -7.99 -26.19
C ARG A 159 18.68 -8.35 -25.47
N THR A 160 19.49 -7.34 -25.12
CA THR A 160 20.90 -7.55 -24.73
C THR A 160 21.22 -7.10 -23.31
N GLY A 161 20.36 -6.31 -22.68
CA GLY A 161 20.64 -5.65 -21.40
C GLY A 161 21.62 -4.48 -21.52
N LYS A 162 22.01 -4.06 -22.74
CA LYS A 162 22.95 -2.95 -22.93
C LYS A 162 22.30 -1.62 -22.60
N ILE A 163 22.89 -0.86 -21.68
CA ILE A 163 22.44 0.50 -21.35
C ILE A 163 22.68 1.42 -22.57
N ARG A 164 21.60 2.01 -23.08
CA ARG A 164 21.61 2.95 -24.22
C ARG A 164 21.83 4.39 -23.75
N SER A 165 21.12 4.80 -22.70
CA SER A 165 21.20 6.14 -22.14
C SER A 165 20.78 6.13 -20.67
N THR A 166 21.07 7.23 -19.97
CA THR A 166 20.49 7.52 -18.65
C THR A 166 19.87 8.90 -18.68
N LEU A 167 18.63 9.02 -18.18
CA LEU A 167 17.91 10.28 -18.06
C LEU A 167 18.12 10.81 -16.65
N ARG A 168 18.57 12.06 -16.56
CA ARG A 168 18.88 12.75 -15.30
C ARG A 168 18.41 14.18 -15.41
N THR A 169 18.06 14.78 -14.27
CA THR A 169 17.77 16.21 -14.23
C THR A 169 19.05 16.99 -13.94
N PRO A 170 19.50 17.88 -14.85
CA PRO A 170 20.68 18.70 -14.62
C PRO A 170 20.52 19.57 -13.36
N GLY A 171 21.54 19.56 -12.49
CA GLY A 171 21.57 20.40 -11.27
C GLY A 171 20.70 19.88 -10.11
N ALA A 172 20.03 18.75 -10.27
CA ALA A 172 19.35 18.06 -9.18
C ALA A 172 20.36 17.29 -8.32
N GLY A 173 20.12 17.24 -7.00
CA GLY A 173 20.98 16.57 -6.02
C GLY A 173 20.79 15.05 -6.02
N ASP A 174 20.18 14.52 -4.97
CA ASP A 174 19.80 13.10 -4.84
C ASP A 174 18.73 12.75 -5.88
N LEU A 175 19.11 11.97 -6.90
CA LEU A 175 18.28 11.72 -8.08
C LEU A 175 17.51 10.39 -7.99
N ASP A 176 17.30 9.89 -6.77
CA ASP A 176 16.44 8.76 -6.48
C ASP A 176 15.09 8.90 -7.19
N VAL A 177 14.80 7.95 -8.07
CA VAL A 177 13.59 7.96 -8.88
C VAL A 177 12.44 7.30 -8.14
N GLY A 178 11.36 8.05 -7.89
CA GLY A 178 10.14 7.50 -7.28
C GLY A 178 9.38 6.56 -8.22
N GLY A 179 9.51 6.74 -9.52
CA GLY A 179 8.98 5.83 -10.53
C GLY A 179 8.89 6.49 -11.89
N ILE A 180 8.51 5.70 -12.90
CA ILE A 180 8.43 6.12 -14.29
C ILE A 180 7.04 5.80 -14.87
N ALA A 181 6.67 6.56 -15.89
CA ALA A 181 5.62 6.25 -16.84
C ALA A 181 6.08 6.72 -18.22
N VAL A 182 5.49 6.17 -19.27
CA VAL A 182 5.85 6.42 -20.67
C VAL A 182 4.60 6.65 -21.51
N GLU A 183 4.65 7.66 -22.38
CA GLU A 183 3.71 7.84 -23.48
C GLU A 183 4.47 8.04 -24.78
N GLY A 184 4.28 7.13 -25.73
CA GLY A 184 5.06 7.11 -26.97
C GLY A 184 6.56 7.00 -26.71
N ARG A 185 7.31 8.08 -27.02
CA ARG A 185 8.76 8.18 -26.75
C ARG A 185 9.12 9.14 -25.61
N ASN A 186 8.11 9.60 -24.86
CA ASN A 186 8.30 10.49 -23.72
C ASN A 186 8.24 9.69 -22.43
N VAL A 187 9.24 9.88 -21.57
CA VAL A 187 9.34 9.30 -20.23
C VAL A 187 9.02 10.39 -19.22
N TYR A 188 8.10 10.08 -18.32
CA TYR A 188 7.71 10.89 -17.18
C TYR A 188 8.25 10.21 -15.93
N PHE A 189 8.96 10.94 -15.06
CA PHE A 189 9.49 10.34 -13.85
C PHE A 189 9.54 11.31 -12.68
N THR A 190 9.52 10.76 -11.48
CA THR A 190 9.52 11.51 -10.21
C THR A 190 10.84 11.36 -9.48
N THR A 191 11.17 12.30 -8.61
CA THR A 191 12.42 12.25 -7.83
C THR A 191 12.22 12.66 -6.37
N ASP A 192 13.14 12.21 -5.52
CA ASP A 192 13.24 12.64 -4.11
C ASP A 192 13.57 14.14 -3.95
N ASN A 193 13.99 14.83 -5.02
CA ASN A 193 14.18 16.29 -5.04
C ASN A 193 12.89 17.09 -5.31
N SER A 194 11.74 16.47 -5.10
CA SER A 194 10.42 17.06 -5.36
C SER A 194 10.15 17.36 -6.82
N GLN A 195 10.82 16.73 -7.77
CA GLN A 195 10.62 17.01 -9.19
C GLN A 195 9.80 15.93 -9.89
N VAL A 196 8.95 16.38 -10.81
CA VAL A 196 8.39 15.61 -11.92
C VAL A 196 9.09 16.07 -13.18
N VAL A 197 9.51 15.14 -14.02
CA VAL A 197 10.29 15.43 -15.22
C VAL A 197 9.67 14.69 -16.39
N ALA A 198 9.48 15.38 -17.51
CA ALA A 198 9.24 14.75 -18.79
C ALA A 198 10.49 14.87 -19.66
N ALA A 199 10.91 13.77 -20.27
CA ALA A 199 12.08 13.72 -21.13
C ALA A 199 11.86 12.76 -22.31
N THR A 200 12.61 12.91 -23.39
CA THR A 200 12.65 11.87 -24.44
C THR A 200 13.55 10.70 -24.01
N LEU A 201 13.43 9.54 -24.67
CA LEU A 201 14.30 8.37 -24.45
C LEU A 201 15.80 8.69 -24.63
N GLU A 202 16.13 9.73 -25.39
CA GLU A 202 17.50 10.19 -25.62
C GLU A 202 18.04 11.12 -24.53
N GLY A 203 17.23 11.45 -23.51
CA GLY A 203 17.65 12.29 -22.38
C GLY A 203 17.36 13.78 -22.54
N ARG A 204 16.63 14.19 -23.59
CA ARG A 204 16.23 15.58 -23.74
C ARG A 204 15.05 15.89 -22.83
N VAL A 205 15.28 16.68 -21.78
CA VAL A 205 14.23 17.19 -20.90
C VAL A 205 13.29 18.08 -21.72
N LEU A 206 11.99 17.76 -21.67
CA LEU A 206 10.90 18.51 -22.28
C LEU A 206 10.42 19.61 -21.32
N TRP A 207 10.17 19.23 -20.06
CA TRP A 207 9.80 20.13 -18.99
C TRP A 207 10.11 19.48 -17.63
N SER A 208 10.15 20.29 -16.58
CA SER A 208 10.15 19.82 -15.20
C SER A 208 9.20 20.67 -14.34
N SER A 209 8.60 20.06 -13.34
CA SER A 209 7.68 20.69 -12.39
C SER A 209 8.03 20.27 -10.97
N LYS A 210 7.69 21.08 -9.98
CA LYS A 210 8.08 20.86 -8.58
C LYS A 210 6.88 20.65 -7.67
N GLY A 211 6.92 19.62 -6.84
CA GLY A 211 6.05 19.44 -5.67
C GLY A 211 6.57 20.15 -4.43
N LYS A 212 5.95 19.92 -3.28
CA LYS A 212 6.39 20.45 -1.99
C LYS A 212 7.19 19.45 -1.17
N GLY A 213 6.95 18.16 -1.39
CA GLY A 213 7.63 17.05 -0.73
C GLY A 213 8.46 16.20 -1.68
N LYS A 214 9.14 15.18 -1.15
CA LYS A 214 9.68 14.09 -1.97
C LYS A 214 8.52 13.47 -2.75
N ILE A 215 8.73 13.17 -4.03
CA ILE A 215 7.72 12.53 -4.86
C ILE A 215 8.16 11.07 -5.05
N ARG A 216 7.56 10.20 -4.23
CA ARG A 216 7.83 8.76 -4.19
C ARG A 216 7.04 7.92 -5.19
N PRO A 217 5.79 8.21 -5.53
CA PRO A 217 5.05 7.36 -6.46
C PRO A 217 5.52 7.58 -7.91
N ALA A 218 5.34 6.54 -8.72
CA ALA A 218 5.37 6.67 -10.17
C ALA A 218 4.24 7.62 -10.65
N PRO A 219 4.48 8.44 -11.69
CA PRO A 219 3.41 9.23 -12.31
C PRO A 219 2.29 8.34 -12.84
N ALA A 220 1.06 8.80 -12.75
CA ALA A 220 -0.08 8.19 -13.44
C ALA A 220 -0.50 9.09 -14.61
N LEU A 221 -0.74 8.52 -15.78
CA LEU A 221 -0.99 9.26 -17.02
C LEU A 221 -2.42 9.02 -17.54
N GLY A 222 -3.16 10.08 -17.85
CA GLY A 222 -4.55 10.05 -18.35
C GLY A 222 -4.95 11.33 -19.07
N ASP A 223 -6.03 11.33 -19.85
CA ASP A 223 -6.57 12.55 -20.47
C ASP A 223 -7.66 13.15 -19.56
N LEU A 224 -7.26 14.07 -18.68
CA LEU A 224 -8.09 14.53 -17.57
C LEU A 224 -9.01 15.69 -17.97
N ASP A 225 -8.60 16.49 -18.96
CA ASP A 225 -9.39 17.63 -19.45
C ASP A 225 -10.12 17.36 -20.78
N GLY A 226 -9.80 16.25 -21.45
CA GLY A 226 -10.42 15.78 -22.69
C GLY A 226 -9.85 16.45 -23.94
N ASP A 227 -8.60 16.93 -23.91
CA ASP A 227 -7.94 17.56 -25.04
C ASP A 227 -7.24 16.56 -25.98
N GLY A 228 -7.23 15.27 -25.63
CA GLY A 228 -6.62 14.18 -26.38
C GLY A 228 -5.10 14.04 -26.17
N GLN A 229 -4.51 14.85 -25.30
CA GLN A 229 -3.13 14.70 -24.82
C GLN A 229 -3.14 14.06 -23.44
N VAL A 230 -2.01 13.45 -23.07
CA VAL A 230 -1.90 12.84 -21.75
C VAL A 230 -1.50 13.89 -20.73
N ASP A 231 -2.15 13.88 -19.58
CA ASP A 231 -1.81 14.63 -18.37
C ASP A 231 -1.08 13.75 -17.37
N VAL A 232 -0.52 14.37 -16.33
CA VAL A 232 0.34 13.72 -15.34
C VAL A 232 -0.19 13.97 -13.95
N VAL A 233 -0.52 12.90 -13.23
CA VAL A 233 -0.93 12.95 -11.81
C VAL A 233 0.17 12.39 -10.93
N VAL A 234 0.52 13.14 -9.89
CA VAL A 234 1.50 12.72 -8.88
C VAL A 234 1.10 13.20 -7.49
N GLY A 235 1.45 12.41 -6.48
CA GLY A 235 1.32 12.76 -5.08
C GLY A 235 2.68 12.87 -4.39
N ASP A 236 2.80 13.73 -3.38
CA ASP A 236 4.03 13.92 -2.61
C ASP A 236 3.89 13.58 -1.12
N GLU A 237 5.03 13.43 -0.43
CA GLU A 237 5.08 13.10 1.00
C GLU A 237 4.57 14.23 1.92
N GLN A 238 4.36 15.44 1.39
CA GLN A 238 3.81 16.56 2.17
C GLN A 238 2.27 16.63 2.09
N GLY A 239 1.64 15.71 1.35
CA GLY A 239 0.19 15.61 1.24
C GLY A 239 -0.40 16.35 0.05
N GLU A 240 0.40 16.78 -0.93
CA GLU A 240 -0.15 17.33 -2.18
C GLU A 240 -0.34 16.22 -3.21
N LEU A 241 -1.54 16.15 -3.78
CA LEU A 241 -1.83 15.45 -5.03
C LEU A 241 -2.13 16.51 -6.09
N PHE A 242 -1.51 16.39 -7.25
CA PHE A 242 -1.64 17.40 -8.29
C PHE A 242 -1.58 16.81 -9.70
N ALA A 243 -2.34 17.43 -10.59
CA ALA A 243 -2.28 17.17 -12.02
C ALA A 243 -1.48 18.26 -12.75
N LEU A 244 -0.76 17.84 -13.78
CA LEU A 244 -0.01 18.68 -14.69
C LEU A 244 -0.44 18.39 -16.13
N ASP A 245 -0.53 19.43 -16.95
CA ASP A 245 -0.62 19.29 -18.40
C ASP A 245 0.64 18.57 -18.89
N GLY A 246 0.48 17.41 -19.57
CA GLY A 246 1.63 16.57 -19.87
C GLY A 246 2.51 17.08 -21.02
N LYS A 247 2.09 18.12 -21.73
CA LYS A 247 2.88 18.79 -22.78
C LYS A 247 3.80 19.87 -22.21
N THR A 248 3.32 20.61 -21.21
CA THR A 248 3.94 21.84 -20.70
C THR A 248 4.45 21.71 -19.27
N GLY A 249 3.97 20.73 -18.51
CA GLY A 249 4.25 20.56 -17.09
C GLY A 249 3.56 21.61 -16.20
N GLN A 250 2.63 22.39 -16.75
CA GLN A 250 1.89 23.41 -16.00
C GLN A 250 0.87 22.77 -15.07
N ARG A 251 0.71 23.37 -13.88
CA ARG A 251 -0.22 22.88 -12.86
C ARG A 251 -1.67 23.12 -13.30
N MET A 252 -2.44 22.05 -13.44
CA MET A 252 -3.89 22.12 -13.70
C MET A 252 -4.65 22.36 -12.38
N TRP A 253 -4.40 21.53 -11.37
CA TRP A 253 -5.00 21.66 -10.04
C TRP A 253 -4.12 21.02 -8.96
N THR A 254 -4.47 21.26 -7.70
CA THR A 254 -3.80 20.66 -6.53
C THR A 254 -4.81 20.47 -5.40
N VAL A 255 -4.82 19.27 -4.83
CA VAL A 255 -5.58 18.95 -3.62
C VAL A 255 -4.62 18.60 -2.49
N ARG A 256 -5.10 18.68 -1.25
CA ARG A 256 -4.31 18.35 -0.06
C ARG A 256 -5.03 17.38 0.84
N THR A 257 -4.28 16.43 1.38
CA THR A 257 -4.75 15.48 2.37
C THR A 257 -4.58 16.04 3.77
N GLY A 258 -5.25 15.39 4.73
CA GLY A 258 -5.07 15.69 6.13
C GLY A 258 -3.79 15.07 6.69
N VAL A 259 -3.78 15.00 8.01
CA VAL A 259 -2.78 14.30 8.82
C VAL A 259 -3.56 13.42 9.79
N ASN A 260 -3.15 12.17 9.95
CA ASN A 260 -3.79 11.28 10.92
C ASN A 260 -3.25 11.48 12.35
N SER A 261 -3.78 10.71 13.30
CA SER A 261 -3.39 10.71 14.71
C SER A 261 -1.91 10.36 14.96
N TYR A 262 -1.23 9.74 14.00
CA TYR A 262 0.19 9.37 14.05
C TYR A 262 1.10 10.37 13.35
N ASN A 263 0.57 11.56 13.00
CA ASN A 263 1.29 12.56 12.21
C ASN A 263 1.72 12.06 10.82
N ALA A 264 1.07 11.00 10.31
CA ALA A 264 1.32 10.48 8.97
C ALA A 264 0.45 11.22 7.94
N ARG A 265 1.05 11.51 6.79
CA ARG A 265 0.46 12.21 5.64
C ARG A 265 1.22 11.87 4.38
N GLY A 266 0.71 12.32 3.24
CA GLY A 266 1.36 12.15 1.95
C GLY A 266 0.87 10.94 1.18
N PHE A 267 1.26 10.93 -0.08
CA PHE A 267 0.96 9.87 -1.03
C PHE A 267 2.22 9.05 -1.30
N ILE A 268 2.13 7.75 -1.09
CA ILE A 268 3.23 6.80 -1.34
C ILE A 268 2.92 5.91 -2.54
N GLY A 269 1.68 5.43 -2.62
CA GLY A 269 1.16 4.71 -3.78
C GLY A 269 0.91 5.66 -4.96
N ALA A 270 1.02 5.12 -6.17
CA ALA A 270 0.62 5.85 -7.37
C ALA A 270 -0.91 6.02 -7.39
N ALA A 271 -1.39 7.07 -8.03
CA ALA A 271 -2.81 7.20 -8.33
C ALA A 271 -3.22 6.20 -9.42
N ALA A 272 -4.52 5.93 -9.52
CA ALA A 272 -5.14 5.26 -10.66
C ALA A 272 -5.99 6.24 -11.47
N ILE A 273 -6.13 5.96 -12.76
CA ILE A 273 -6.77 6.79 -13.78
C ILE A 273 -7.91 5.99 -14.42
N VAL A 274 -9.12 6.52 -14.33
CA VAL A 274 -10.34 5.92 -14.92
C VAL A 274 -11.48 6.92 -14.90
N ASP A 275 -12.36 6.89 -15.89
CA ASP A 275 -13.66 7.58 -15.86
C ASP A 275 -14.57 7.00 -14.75
N LEU A 276 -14.76 7.74 -13.65
CA LEU A 276 -15.56 7.30 -12.50
C LEU A 276 -17.02 7.75 -12.62
N ASP A 277 -17.29 8.90 -13.23
CA ASP A 277 -18.63 9.50 -13.30
C ASP A 277 -19.38 9.28 -14.62
N GLY A 278 -18.71 8.68 -15.61
CA GLY A 278 -19.23 8.26 -16.91
C GLY A 278 -19.33 9.42 -17.91
N ASP A 279 -18.54 10.48 -17.75
CA ASP A 279 -18.56 11.64 -18.64
C ASP A 279 -17.62 11.48 -19.86
N GLY A 280 -16.90 10.37 -19.94
CA GLY A 280 -15.96 10.03 -21.01
C GLY A 280 -14.58 10.66 -20.86
N LYS A 281 -14.27 11.28 -19.71
CA LYS A 281 -12.94 11.81 -19.38
C LYS A 281 -12.34 11.02 -18.21
N ASP A 282 -11.02 11.00 -18.13
CA ASP A 282 -10.35 10.28 -17.07
C ASP A 282 -10.46 11.03 -15.73
N ASP A 283 -10.83 10.32 -14.66
CA ASP A 283 -10.77 10.77 -13.28
C ASP A 283 -9.61 10.11 -12.52
N VAL A 284 -9.42 10.51 -11.26
CA VAL A 284 -8.27 10.12 -10.44
C VAL A 284 -8.73 9.41 -9.17
N VAL A 285 -8.14 8.26 -8.86
CA VAL A 285 -8.28 7.59 -7.55
C VAL A 285 -6.94 7.59 -6.84
N ALA A 286 -6.90 8.03 -5.59
CA ALA A 286 -5.66 8.04 -4.80
C ALA A 286 -5.92 7.77 -3.32
N GLY A 287 -5.02 6.99 -2.72
CA GLY A 287 -4.98 6.71 -1.29
C GLY A 287 -3.83 7.41 -0.60
N ALA A 288 -4.08 7.98 0.56
CA ALA A 288 -3.09 8.72 1.34
C ALA A 288 -2.82 8.11 2.72
N ARG A 289 -1.68 8.50 3.30
CA ARG A 289 -1.27 8.03 4.64
C ARG A 289 -2.11 8.59 5.79
N ASP A 290 -3.00 9.54 5.53
CA ASP A 290 -4.02 9.95 6.49
C ASP A 290 -5.16 8.91 6.63
N GLY A 291 -5.17 7.89 5.76
CA GLY A 291 -6.14 6.80 5.75
C GLY A 291 -7.34 7.03 4.84
N ILE A 292 -7.31 8.08 4.03
CA ILE A 292 -8.38 8.40 3.09
C ILE A 292 -8.05 7.87 1.70
N MET A 293 -8.94 7.04 1.17
CA MET A 293 -9.06 6.71 -0.26
C MET A 293 -10.08 7.65 -0.89
N ALA A 294 -9.76 8.27 -2.02
CA ALA A 294 -10.64 9.26 -2.64
C ALA A 294 -10.63 9.17 -4.17
N GLY A 295 -11.79 9.43 -4.76
CA GLY A 295 -11.97 9.73 -6.17
C GLY A 295 -12.05 11.24 -6.40
N TYR A 296 -11.36 11.74 -7.40
CA TYR A 296 -11.30 13.15 -7.78
C TYR A 296 -11.61 13.30 -9.25
N ARG A 297 -12.40 14.31 -9.60
CA ARG A 297 -12.67 14.63 -11.00
C ARG A 297 -11.39 15.07 -11.70
N GLY A 298 -11.12 14.51 -12.87
CA GLY A 298 -9.88 14.73 -13.62
C GLY A 298 -9.61 16.20 -13.93
N ARG A 299 -10.58 16.95 -14.46
CA ARG A 299 -10.37 18.32 -14.96
C ARG A 299 -10.07 19.37 -13.89
N ASP A 300 -10.53 19.19 -12.65
CA ASP A 300 -10.53 20.25 -11.62
C ASP A 300 -10.12 19.76 -10.22
N GLY A 301 -9.93 18.46 -10.02
CA GLY A 301 -9.57 17.86 -8.74
C GLY A 301 -10.70 17.89 -7.70
N ALA A 302 -11.95 18.18 -8.10
CA ALA A 302 -13.06 18.18 -7.17
C ALA A 302 -13.30 16.76 -6.63
N PRO A 303 -13.48 16.57 -5.31
CA PRO A 303 -13.74 15.24 -4.76
C PRO A 303 -15.09 14.71 -5.26
N LEU A 304 -15.09 13.50 -5.81
CA LEU A 304 -16.29 12.75 -6.18
C LEU A 304 -16.79 11.94 -4.97
N TRP A 305 -15.88 11.30 -4.24
CA TRP A 305 -16.16 10.56 -3.02
C TRP A 305 -14.89 10.39 -2.18
N GLN A 306 -15.08 10.06 -0.90
CA GLN A 306 -14.00 9.76 0.04
C GLN A 306 -14.41 8.62 0.97
N VAL A 307 -13.47 7.71 1.25
CA VAL A 307 -13.64 6.58 2.15
C VAL A 307 -12.46 6.55 3.11
N GLY A 308 -12.75 6.61 4.41
CA GLY A 308 -11.74 6.45 5.45
C GLY A 308 -11.56 4.98 5.86
N GLY A 309 -10.39 4.67 6.39
CA GLY A 309 -10.10 3.43 7.09
C GLY A 309 -9.22 3.68 8.31
N ASP A 310 -8.88 2.61 9.03
CA ASP A 310 -8.27 2.70 10.35
C ASP A 310 -6.73 2.81 10.33
N SER A 311 -6.11 2.76 9.14
CA SER A 311 -4.67 2.92 8.95
C SER A 311 -4.33 3.76 7.72
N GLY A 312 -3.05 4.05 7.48
CA GLY A 312 -2.65 4.77 6.25
C GLY A 312 -2.73 3.87 5.01
N ILE A 313 -2.68 4.47 3.82
CA ILE A 313 -2.64 3.74 2.55
C ILE A 313 -1.26 3.91 1.91
N GLN A 314 -0.66 2.80 1.47
CA GLN A 314 0.63 2.78 0.78
C GLN A 314 0.59 2.03 -0.56
N ALA A 315 -0.24 1.00 -0.65
CA ALA A 315 -0.57 0.35 -1.91
C ALA A 315 -1.29 1.33 -2.86
N ALA A 316 -1.08 1.14 -4.17
CA ALA A 316 -1.88 1.86 -5.17
C ALA A 316 -3.31 1.27 -5.21
N PRO A 317 -4.33 2.05 -5.54
CA PRO A 317 -5.64 1.49 -5.88
C PRO A 317 -5.56 0.72 -7.20
N VAL A 318 -6.36 -0.34 -7.34
CA VAL A 318 -6.53 -1.08 -8.60
C VAL A 318 -7.92 -0.84 -9.14
N VAL A 319 -8.02 -0.50 -10.41
CA VAL A 319 -9.29 -0.33 -11.11
C VAL A 319 -9.54 -1.55 -11.99
N ALA A 320 -10.72 -2.15 -11.89
CA ALA A 320 -11.22 -3.12 -12.87
C ALA A 320 -12.74 -3.14 -12.86
N ASP A 321 -13.35 -3.63 -13.93
CA ASP A 321 -14.78 -3.97 -13.97
C ASP A 321 -14.95 -5.39 -13.42
N PHE A 322 -15.10 -5.51 -12.09
CA PHE A 322 -15.12 -6.81 -11.42
C PHE A 322 -16.41 -7.55 -11.75
N ASP A 323 -17.54 -6.83 -11.78
CA ASP A 323 -18.89 -7.39 -11.96
C ASP A 323 -19.42 -7.42 -13.41
N GLN A 324 -18.59 -6.96 -14.35
CA GLN A 324 -18.88 -6.92 -15.78
C GLN A 324 -20.13 -6.10 -16.13
N ASP A 325 -20.46 -5.09 -15.31
CA ASP A 325 -21.56 -4.16 -15.60
C ASP A 325 -21.13 -3.00 -16.52
N GLY A 326 -19.85 -2.96 -16.91
CA GLY A 326 -19.26 -1.93 -17.75
C GLY A 326 -18.81 -0.68 -16.99
N LYS A 327 -18.87 -0.68 -15.66
CA LYS A 327 -18.38 0.41 -14.80
C LYS A 327 -17.19 -0.07 -13.97
N PRO A 328 -16.35 0.86 -13.50
CA PRO A 328 -15.20 0.49 -12.69
C PRO A 328 -15.57 0.23 -11.23
N GLU A 329 -14.95 -0.79 -10.64
CA GLU A 329 -14.72 -0.93 -9.21
C GLU A 329 -13.25 -0.67 -8.85
N ILE A 330 -13.04 -0.37 -7.56
CA ILE A 330 -11.74 -0.05 -6.99
C ILE A 330 -11.37 -1.04 -5.91
N VAL A 331 -10.23 -1.72 -6.04
CA VAL A 331 -9.58 -2.40 -4.91
C VAL A 331 -8.82 -1.37 -4.10
N ALA A 332 -9.18 -1.24 -2.83
CA ALA A 332 -8.53 -0.38 -1.86
C ALA A 332 -7.92 -1.24 -0.75
N ALA A 333 -6.66 -0.95 -0.40
CA ALA A 333 -5.94 -1.65 0.65
C ALA A 333 -5.34 -0.65 1.64
N TRP A 334 -5.79 -0.73 2.89
CA TRP A 334 -5.19 0.00 3.99
C TRP A 334 -4.05 -0.84 4.58
N SER A 335 -3.01 -0.15 5.06
CA SER A 335 -1.74 -0.79 5.39
C SER A 335 -1.84 -1.82 6.52
N TYR A 336 -2.88 -1.82 7.36
CA TYR A 336 -3.05 -2.79 8.45
C TYR A 336 -3.94 -3.99 8.09
N GLY A 337 -4.07 -4.29 6.79
CA GLY A 337 -4.71 -5.52 6.32
C GLY A 337 -6.14 -5.34 5.84
N ASP A 338 -6.76 -4.16 6.00
CA ASP A 338 -8.11 -3.94 5.50
C ASP A 338 -8.10 -3.86 3.98
N LEU A 339 -8.77 -4.81 3.33
CA LEU A 339 -8.96 -4.86 1.90
C LEU A 339 -10.44 -4.61 1.59
N ALA A 340 -10.72 -3.82 0.57
CA ALA A 340 -12.09 -3.55 0.13
C ALA A 340 -12.19 -3.47 -1.39
N VAL A 341 -13.37 -3.80 -1.90
CA VAL A 341 -13.81 -3.45 -3.25
C VAL A 341 -14.86 -2.35 -3.11
N LEU A 342 -14.64 -1.22 -3.78
CA LEU A 342 -15.51 -0.04 -3.78
C LEU A 342 -16.16 0.11 -5.15
N ASP A 343 -17.41 0.57 -5.17
CA ASP A 343 -18.04 1.13 -6.37
C ASP A 343 -17.24 2.35 -6.83
N GLY A 344 -16.78 2.38 -8.08
CA GLY A 344 -15.94 3.47 -8.59
C GLY A 344 -16.64 4.81 -8.66
N ARG A 345 -17.96 4.84 -8.89
CA ARG A 345 -18.71 6.09 -9.00
C ARG A 345 -19.00 6.72 -7.64
N THR A 346 -19.34 5.91 -6.64
CA THR A 346 -19.83 6.41 -5.35
C THR A 346 -18.87 6.18 -4.19
N GLY A 347 -17.80 5.40 -4.38
CA GLY A 347 -16.91 4.95 -3.31
C GLY A 347 -17.59 4.00 -2.32
N ARG A 348 -18.78 3.48 -2.62
CA ARG A 348 -19.51 2.63 -1.68
C ARG A 348 -18.81 1.28 -1.60
N LYS A 349 -18.44 0.87 -0.39
CA LYS A 349 -17.89 -0.47 -0.14
C LYS A 349 -18.89 -1.55 -0.57
N ARG A 350 -18.53 -2.35 -1.57
CA ARG A 350 -19.30 -3.49 -2.09
C ARG A 350 -18.84 -4.81 -1.44
N TRP A 351 -17.57 -4.88 -1.03
CA TRP A 351 -16.99 -6.00 -0.29
C TRP A 351 -15.82 -5.53 0.58
N SER A 352 -15.51 -6.26 1.67
CA SER A 352 -14.25 -6.10 2.40
C SER A 352 -13.86 -7.33 3.20
N GLN A 353 -12.56 -7.47 3.44
CA GLN A 353 -11.96 -8.51 4.27
C GLN A 353 -10.77 -7.94 5.04
N LEU A 354 -10.62 -8.33 6.29
CA LEU A 354 -9.37 -8.13 7.02
C LEU A 354 -8.42 -9.27 6.67
N VAL A 355 -7.24 -8.93 6.15
CA VAL A 355 -6.16 -9.88 5.87
C VAL A 355 -5.37 -10.09 7.17
N SER A 356 -5.36 -11.33 7.66
CA SER A 356 -4.60 -11.75 8.84
C SER A 356 -4.12 -13.18 8.61
N GLN A 357 -2.82 -13.41 8.72
CA GLN A 357 -2.21 -14.73 8.56
C GLN A 357 -2.18 -15.51 9.89
N ASP A 358 -2.12 -14.79 11.02
CA ASP A 358 -1.78 -15.34 12.33
C ASP A 358 -2.51 -14.60 13.48
N SER A 359 -2.46 -15.15 14.70
CA SER A 359 -2.92 -14.48 15.93
C SER A 359 -2.02 -13.31 16.38
N SER A 360 -0.92 -13.05 15.68
CA SER A 360 0.00 -11.94 15.89
C SER A 360 -0.46 -10.70 15.11
N ALA A 361 -0.21 -9.52 15.69
CA ALA A 361 -0.85 -8.27 15.29
C ALA A 361 -0.29 -7.68 13.98
N ILE A 362 -1.20 -7.45 13.02
CA ILE A 362 -1.10 -6.53 11.87
C ILE A 362 -0.20 -7.02 10.72
N GLU A 363 -0.85 -7.36 9.60
CA GLU A 363 -0.20 -7.59 8.29
C GLU A 363 -0.04 -6.26 7.55
N GLY A 364 1.18 -5.98 7.09
CA GLY A 364 1.49 -4.77 6.35
C GLY A 364 1.19 -4.88 4.86
N ILE A 365 0.13 -4.25 4.34
CA ILE A 365 -0.06 -4.18 2.88
C ILE A 365 0.72 -3.00 2.31
N PHE A 366 1.86 -3.30 1.65
CA PHE A 366 2.72 -2.33 0.95
C PHE A 366 2.71 -2.56 -0.56
N GLY A 367 2.84 -3.83 -0.98
CA GLY A 367 2.61 -4.22 -2.37
C GLY A 367 1.14 -4.05 -2.72
N THR A 368 0.85 -3.78 -3.99
CA THR A 368 -0.54 -3.59 -4.41
C THR A 368 -1.21 -4.94 -4.62
N PRO A 369 -2.41 -5.18 -4.07
CA PRO A 369 -3.17 -6.39 -4.35
C PRO A 369 -3.48 -6.54 -5.84
N VAL A 370 -3.28 -7.73 -6.39
CA VAL A 370 -3.48 -8.00 -7.82
C VAL A 370 -4.53 -9.09 -8.01
N PRO A 371 -5.57 -8.87 -8.84
CA PRO A 371 -6.50 -9.93 -9.19
C PRO A 371 -5.83 -11.05 -9.98
N LEU A 372 -6.10 -12.30 -9.61
CA LEU A 372 -5.63 -13.46 -10.36
C LEU A 372 -6.63 -13.77 -11.49
N ALA A 373 -6.26 -13.41 -12.72
CA ALA A 373 -7.09 -13.66 -13.89
C ALA A 373 -7.41 -15.17 -14.03
N GLY A 374 -8.63 -15.51 -14.43
CA GLY A 374 -9.07 -16.90 -14.55
C GLY A 374 -9.42 -17.60 -13.23
N ALA A 375 -9.19 -16.96 -12.08
CA ALA A 375 -9.62 -17.42 -10.77
C ALA A 375 -10.58 -16.40 -10.13
N PRO A 376 -11.90 -16.55 -10.37
CA PRO A 376 -12.84 -15.53 -9.97
C PRO A 376 -12.84 -15.22 -8.47
N GLY A 377 -12.77 -13.92 -8.15
CA GLY A 377 -12.79 -13.44 -6.77
C GLY A 377 -11.53 -13.74 -5.94
N VAL A 378 -10.39 -14.05 -6.58
CA VAL A 378 -9.09 -14.24 -5.89
C VAL A 378 -8.19 -13.02 -6.10
N LEU A 379 -7.75 -12.43 -4.98
CA LEU A 379 -6.73 -11.39 -4.93
C LEU A 379 -5.43 -11.95 -4.36
N ILE A 380 -4.31 -11.66 -5.00
CA ILE A 380 -2.97 -11.92 -4.47
C ILE A 380 -2.52 -10.67 -3.72
N VAL A 381 -2.33 -10.81 -2.42
CA VAL A 381 -2.02 -9.71 -1.50
C VAL A 381 -0.60 -9.89 -0.97
N PRO A 382 0.37 -9.10 -1.45
CA PRO A 382 1.70 -9.03 -0.86
C PRO A 382 1.65 -8.40 0.52
N THR A 383 2.23 -9.04 1.53
CA THR A 383 2.37 -8.47 2.86
C THR A 383 3.84 -8.36 3.27
N ALA A 384 4.15 -7.25 3.94
CA ALA A 384 5.45 -6.99 4.53
C ALA A 384 5.27 -6.09 5.75
N TRP A 385 5.74 -6.50 6.92
CA TRP A 385 5.85 -5.66 8.11
C TRP A 385 7.25 -5.81 8.71
N TRP A 386 7.53 -5.22 9.87
CA TRP A 386 8.83 -5.40 10.54
C TRP A 386 8.99 -6.81 11.16
N GLY A 387 7.94 -7.63 11.11
CA GLY A 387 7.90 -9.01 11.58
C GLY A 387 8.56 -10.00 10.61
N LYS A 388 8.65 -11.26 11.02
CA LYS A 388 9.19 -12.35 10.19
C LYS A 388 8.10 -13.25 9.58
N GLU A 389 6.84 -13.02 9.93
CA GLU A 389 5.71 -13.93 9.63
C GLU A 389 4.91 -13.51 8.37
N ASP A 390 5.26 -12.38 7.73
CA ASP A 390 4.60 -11.88 6.51
C ASP A 390 4.93 -12.71 5.25
N GLY A 391 4.18 -12.48 4.18
CA GLY A 391 4.24 -13.35 3.02
C GLY A 391 3.34 -12.92 1.86
N ILE A 392 2.80 -13.91 1.18
CA ILE A 392 1.80 -13.71 0.13
C ILE A 392 0.51 -14.40 0.54
N VAL A 393 -0.57 -13.62 0.60
CA VAL A 393 -1.90 -14.11 0.97
C VAL A 393 -2.78 -14.16 -0.26
N GLY A 394 -3.34 -15.34 -0.53
CA GLY A 394 -4.47 -15.47 -1.44
C GLY A 394 -5.76 -15.16 -0.70
N VAL A 395 -6.49 -14.15 -1.16
CA VAL A 395 -7.79 -13.76 -0.59
C VAL A 395 -8.88 -14.11 -1.59
N GLY A 396 -9.55 -15.23 -1.35
CA GLY A 396 -10.72 -15.66 -2.11
C GLY A 396 -12.00 -15.12 -1.48
N MET A 397 -12.93 -14.63 -2.30
CA MET A 397 -14.22 -14.13 -1.79
C MET A 397 -15.17 -15.22 -1.28
N LEU A 398 -14.96 -16.47 -1.71
CA LEU A 398 -15.75 -17.64 -1.31
C LEU A 398 -14.92 -18.70 -0.57
N SER A 399 -13.63 -18.47 -0.33
CA SER A 399 -12.72 -19.48 0.20
C SER A 399 -11.65 -18.84 1.07
N ARG A 400 -11.37 -19.49 2.21
CA ARG A 400 -10.48 -19.04 3.29
C ARG A 400 -9.21 -18.37 2.75
N THR A 401 -8.76 -17.32 3.44
CA THR A 401 -7.40 -16.79 3.30
C THR A 401 -6.41 -17.95 3.39
N PHE A 402 -5.59 -18.12 2.36
CA PHE A 402 -4.54 -19.14 2.39
C PHE A 402 -3.17 -18.46 2.37
N LYS A 403 -2.32 -18.93 3.28
CA LYS A 403 -0.90 -18.57 3.32
C LYS A 403 -0.22 -19.32 2.19
N SER A 404 0.22 -18.60 1.16
CA SER A 404 0.79 -19.24 -0.02
C SER A 404 2.30 -19.40 0.09
N PHE A 405 2.99 -18.45 0.74
CA PHE A 405 4.45 -18.42 0.85
C PHE A 405 4.90 -17.56 2.04
N GLU A 406 5.89 -18.03 2.81
CA GLU A 406 6.54 -17.26 3.89
C GLU A 406 7.73 -16.47 3.34
N GLY A 407 7.72 -15.15 3.54
CA GLY A 407 8.77 -14.27 3.05
C GLY A 407 8.20 -12.90 2.74
N ARG A 408 8.67 -11.87 3.45
CA ARG A 408 8.20 -10.49 3.25
C ARG A 408 8.18 -10.11 1.79
N THR A 409 7.05 -9.56 1.36
CA THR A 409 6.80 -9.27 -0.03
C THR A 409 6.23 -7.86 -0.16
N SER A 410 7.06 -6.95 -0.67
CA SER A 410 6.67 -5.58 -1.00
C SER A 410 6.39 -5.39 -2.50
N SER A 411 6.77 -6.35 -3.35
CA SER A 411 6.49 -6.33 -4.79
C SER A 411 5.04 -6.71 -5.09
N SER A 412 4.47 -6.13 -6.16
CA SER A 412 3.15 -6.56 -6.65
C SER A 412 3.31 -7.75 -7.59
N ALA A 413 2.23 -8.50 -7.84
CA ALA A 413 2.27 -9.65 -8.74
C ALA A 413 2.10 -9.27 -10.21
N VAL A 414 2.69 -10.05 -11.12
CA VAL A 414 2.28 -10.11 -12.53
C VAL A 414 1.59 -11.44 -12.81
N VAL A 415 0.58 -11.46 -13.69
CA VAL A 415 -0.24 -12.66 -13.93
C VAL A 415 -0.09 -13.11 -15.38
N THR A 416 0.26 -14.38 -15.58
CA THR A 416 0.31 -15.04 -16.89
C THR A 416 0.10 -16.56 -16.76
N ASP A 417 -0.10 -17.26 -17.87
CA ASP A 417 0.00 -18.73 -17.92
C ASP A 417 1.48 -19.10 -18.15
N LEU A 418 2.22 -19.32 -17.07
CA LEU A 418 3.67 -19.46 -17.10
C LEU A 418 4.10 -20.83 -17.63
N ASP A 419 3.36 -21.90 -17.32
CA ASP A 419 3.68 -23.26 -17.75
C ASP A 419 2.87 -23.77 -18.96
N GLY A 420 1.94 -22.95 -19.47
CA GLY A 420 1.16 -23.25 -20.67
C GLY A 420 0.07 -24.29 -20.44
N ASP A 421 -0.33 -24.54 -19.19
CA ASP A 421 -1.37 -25.51 -18.84
C ASP A 421 -2.80 -24.93 -18.92
N GLY A 422 -2.93 -23.64 -19.20
CA GLY A 422 -4.18 -22.90 -19.30
C GLY A 422 -4.65 -22.29 -17.98
N THR A 423 -4.02 -22.63 -16.86
CA THR A 423 -4.18 -21.98 -15.55
C THR A 423 -3.26 -20.78 -15.47
N LYS A 424 -3.65 -19.75 -14.71
CA LYS A 424 -2.83 -18.56 -14.53
C LYS A 424 -2.09 -18.60 -13.21
N GLU A 425 -0.84 -18.16 -13.27
CA GLU A 425 0.04 -17.96 -12.13
C GLU A 425 0.26 -16.48 -11.86
N ALA A 426 0.24 -16.10 -10.59
CA ALA A 426 0.80 -14.86 -10.12
C ALA A 426 2.29 -15.04 -9.81
N ILE A 427 3.13 -14.25 -10.47
CA ILE A 427 4.58 -14.22 -10.29
C ILE A 427 4.93 -13.02 -9.41
N VAL A 428 5.62 -13.28 -8.29
CA VAL A 428 5.91 -12.28 -7.26
C VAL A 428 7.36 -12.41 -6.80
N GLY A 429 8.01 -11.27 -6.52
CA GLY A 429 9.35 -11.22 -5.95
C GLY A 429 9.33 -10.95 -4.44
N THR A 430 10.16 -11.65 -3.67
CA THR A 430 10.25 -11.50 -2.21
C THR A 430 11.45 -10.66 -1.80
N GLU A 431 11.41 -10.09 -0.59
CA GLU A 431 12.54 -9.40 0.03
C GLU A 431 13.73 -10.33 0.35
N HIS A 432 13.59 -11.64 0.12
CA HIS A 432 14.67 -12.62 0.23
C HIS A 432 15.39 -12.89 -1.10
N GLY A 433 14.91 -12.31 -2.21
CA GLY A 433 15.47 -12.53 -3.55
C GLY A 433 14.86 -13.71 -4.29
N ASP A 434 13.80 -14.32 -3.76
CA ASP A 434 13.07 -15.39 -4.44
C ASP A 434 12.02 -14.80 -5.38
N VAL A 435 11.93 -15.36 -6.58
CA VAL A 435 10.77 -15.19 -7.46
C VAL A 435 9.92 -16.44 -7.36
N VAL A 436 8.64 -16.28 -7.03
CA VAL A 436 7.71 -17.38 -6.80
C VAL A 436 6.51 -17.22 -7.73
N ALA A 437 6.05 -18.33 -8.31
CA ALA A 437 4.79 -18.43 -9.04
C ALA A 437 3.75 -19.09 -8.13
N LEU A 438 2.53 -18.54 -8.10
CA LEU A 438 1.43 -18.95 -7.23
C LEU A 438 0.13 -19.15 -8.03
N ARG A 439 -0.67 -20.15 -7.68
CA ARG A 439 -2.02 -20.36 -8.21
C ARG A 439 -3.10 -20.09 -7.17
N ALA A 440 -4.34 -20.02 -7.64
CA ALA A 440 -5.53 -19.85 -6.81
C ALA A 440 -5.78 -20.99 -5.81
N ASP A 441 -5.22 -22.18 -6.08
CA ASP A 441 -5.33 -23.37 -5.22
C ASP A 441 -4.20 -23.45 -4.17
N ALA A 442 -3.43 -22.37 -3.99
CA ALA A 442 -2.25 -22.27 -3.13
C ALA A 442 -1.02 -23.06 -3.60
N SER A 443 -1.08 -23.74 -4.75
CA SER A 443 0.12 -24.33 -5.33
C SER A 443 1.13 -23.23 -5.70
N HIS A 444 2.40 -23.54 -5.47
CA HIS A 444 3.48 -22.61 -5.72
C HIS A 444 4.75 -23.31 -6.18
N ALA A 445 5.59 -22.56 -6.89
CA ALA A 445 6.93 -23.00 -7.28
C ALA A 445 7.93 -21.85 -7.20
N LEU A 446 9.15 -22.16 -6.75
CA LEU A 446 10.28 -21.26 -6.88
C LEU A 446 10.67 -21.19 -8.36
N VAL A 447 10.54 -19.99 -8.93
CA VAL A 447 10.85 -19.71 -10.33
C VAL A 447 12.36 -19.53 -10.52
N THR A 448 12.94 -18.63 -9.71
CA THR A 448 14.38 -18.34 -9.70
C THR A 448 14.75 -17.62 -8.41
N HIS A 449 16.06 -17.47 -8.17
CA HIS A 449 16.61 -16.71 -7.05
C HIS A 449 17.65 -15.71 -7.57
N VAL A 450 17.57 -14.47 -7.10
CA VAL A 450 18.53 -13.39 -7.40
C VAL A 450 19.30 -12.97 -6.15
N GLY A 451 20.41 -12.26 -6.35
CA GLY A 451 21.38 -11.98 -5.29
C GLY A 451 20.93 -10.98 -4.21
N GLY A 452 19.78 -10.33 -4.37
CA GLY A 452 19.29 -9.34 -3.41
C GLY A 452 17.77 -9.26 -3.34
N PRO A 453 17.23 -8.54 -2.32
CA PRO A 453 15.80 -8.34 -2.16
C PRO A 453 15.11 -7.86 -3.42
N ILE A 454 13.92 -8.37 -3.71
CA ILE A 454 13.06 -7.92 -4.80
C ILE A 454 11.88 -7.18 -4.17
N GLU A 455 11.93 -5.86 -4.23
CA GLU A 455 10.79 -5.03 -3.86
C GLU A 455 10.09 -4.44 -5.09
N ALA A 456 10.84 -4.21 -6.18
CA ALA A 456 10.28 -3.76 -7.45
C ALA A 456 9.34 -4.83 -8.03
N THR A 457 8.23 -4.39 -8.62
CA THR A 457 7.30 -5.30 -9.30
C THR A 457 8.00 -5.90 -10.53
N PRO A 458 8.08 -7.24 -10.69
CA PRO A 458 8.64 -7.85 -11.90
C PRO A 458 7.87 -7.43 -13.15
N MET A 459 8.51 -7.49 -14.31
CA MET A 459 7.88 -7.24 -15.61
C MET A 459 7.97 -8.49 -16.48
N LEU A 460 6.88 -8.84 -17.14
CA LEU A 460 6.91 -9.79 -18.26
C LEU A 460 6.92 -8.97 -19.54
N ALA A 461 7.74 -9.33 -20.52
CA ALA A 461 7.77 -8.69 -21.83
C ALA A 461 8.47 -9.58 -22.86
N ASP A 462 8.03 -9.53 -24.12
CA ASP A 462 8.80 -10.08 -25.25
C ASP A 462 9.97 -9.13 -25.56
N THR A 463 11.15 -9.46 -25.03
CA THR A 463 12.35 -8.62 -25.05
C THR A 463 13.18 -8.79 -26.31
N ASP A 464 12.99 -9.88 -27.07
CA ASP A 464 13.78 -10.18 -28.25
C ASP A 464 12.95 -10.48 -29.52
N GLY A 465 11.63 -10.37 -29.44
CA GLY A 465 10.71 -10.46 -30.56
C GLY A 465 10.49 -11.87 -31.08
N ASP A 466 10.79 -12.91 -30.30
CA ASP A 466 10.56 -14.31 -30.68
C ASP A 466 9.15 -14.81 -30.36
N GLY A 467 8.39 -14.03 -29.57
CA GLY A 467 7.01 -14.31 -29.17
C GLY A 467 6.87 -15.07 -27.84
N ASP A 468 7.98 -15.44 -27.21
CA ASP A 468 8.02 -15.89 -25.82
C ASP A 468 8.20 -14.65 -24.91
N TYR A 469 7.60 -14.64 -23.73
CA TYR A 469 7.60 -13.51 -22.80
C TYR A 469 8.64 -13.72 -21.70
N GLU A 470 9.70 -12.92 -21.68
CA GLU A 470 10.71 -12.99 -20.63
C GLU A 470 10.28 -12.36 -19.33
N LEU A 471 10.84 -12.87 -18.23
CA LEU A 471 10.72 -12.28 -16.91
C LEU A 471 11.90 -11.36 -16.62
N VAL A 472 11.62 -10.09 -16.38
CA VAL A 472 12.58 -9.05 -16.01
C VAL A 472 12.41 -8.69 -14.53
N VAL A 473 13.48 -8.83 -13.76
CA VAL A 473 13.50 -8.62 -12.31
C VAL A 473 14.53 -7.55 -11.95
N ALA A 474 14.11 -6.56 -11.17
CA ALA A 474 14.98 -5.55 -10.59
C ALA A 474 15.17 -5.84 -9.10
N SER A 475 16.42 -5.86 -8.63
CA SER A 475 16.76 -6.23 -7.24
C SER A 475 17.63 -5.18 -6.54
N ASN A 476 17.56 -5.17 -5.21
CA ASN A 476 18.27 -4.21 -4.34
C ASN A 476 19.80 -4.41 -4.34
N ASP A 477 20.32 -5.47 -4.97
CA ASP A 477 21.75 -5.65 -5.24
C ASP A 477 22.26 -4.76 -6.39
N GLY A 478 21.35 -4.02 -7.03
CA GLY A 478 21.67 -3.02 -8.04
C GLY A 478 21.55 -3.53 -9.48
N LYS A 479 20.93 -4.70 -9.68
CA LYS A 479 20.82 -5.36 -10.97
C LYS A 479 19.40 -5.36 -11.53
N LEU A 480 19.35 -5.29 -12.85
CA LEU A 480 18.20 -5.67 -13.67
C LEU A 480 18.56 -6.97 -14.39
N THR A 481 17.79 -8.03 -14.21
CA THR A 481 18.08 -9.36 -14.74
C THR A 481 16.92 -9.87 -15.56
N CYS A 482 17.19 -10.34 -16.77
CA CYS A 482 16.20 -10.91 -17.67
C CYS A 482 16.36 -12.43 -17.75
N PHE A 483 15.24 -13.14 -17.67
CA PHE A 483 15.16 -14.58 -17.64
C PHE A 483 14.21 -15.12 -18.72
N GLU A 484 14.65 -16.20 -19.36
CA GLU A 484 13.90 -16.94 -20.36
C GLU A 484 12.82 -17.81 -19.71
N THR A 485 11.55 -17.53 -19.99
CA THR A 485 10.44 -18.31 -19.44
C THR A 485 9.94 -19.40 -20.38
N GLY A 486 10.11 -19.22 -21.69
CA GLY A 486 9.47 -20.06 -22.72
C GLY A 486 7.93 -19.97 -22.76
N SER A 487 7.31 -19.05 -22.01
CA SER A 487 5.86 -18.85 -22.05
C SER A 487 5.46 -17.96 -23.22
N ARG A 488 4.50 -18.43 -24.01
CA ARG A 488 3.86 -17.65 -25.10
C ARG A 488 2.63 -16.88 -24.64
N ALA A 489 2.28 -16.98 -23.37
CA ALA A 489 1.10 -16.34 -22.82
C ALA A 489 1.39 -14.88 -22.52
N LYS A 490 0.57 -14.00 -23.10
CA LYS A 490 0.62 -12.58 -22.78
C LYS A 490 0.22 -12.34 -21.32
N PRO A 491 0.79 -11.33 -20.64
CA PRO A 491 0.38 -10.97 -19.29
C PRO A 491 -1.07 -10.47 -19.25
N ASP A 492 -1.89 -11.07 -18.39
CA ASP A 492 -3.33 -10.80 -18.28
C ASP A 492 -3.62 -9.47 -17.55
N VAL A 493 -2.76 -9.08 -16.60
CA VAL A 493 -2.83 -7.80 -15.86
C VAL A 493 -1.79 -6.80 -16.36
N SER A 494 -1.44 -6.86 -17.64
CA SER A 494 -0.42 -6.03 -18.31
C SER A 494 -0.53 -4.53 -18.02
N ARG A 495 -1.75 -4.02 -17.74
CA ARG A 495 -2.03 -2.60 -17.48
C ARG A 495 -1.72 -2.11 -16.05
N PHE A 496 -1.31 -2.99 -15.14
CA PHE A 496 -0.98 -2.63 -13.76
C PHE A 496 0.51 -2.84 -13.45
N ARG A 497 1.27 -1.74 -13.30
CA ARG A 497 2.67 -1.70 -12.83
C ARG A 497 3.66 -2.71 -13.46
N GLY A 498 3.42 -3.11 -14.73
CA GLY A 498 4.28 -4.02 -15.50
C GLY A 498 4.49 -3.52 -16.94
N GLU A 499 3.70 -4.00 -17.89
CA GLU A 499 3.78 -3.59 -19.31
C GLU A 499 3.02 -2.27 -19.61
N SER A 500 2.32 -1.72 -18.62
CA SER A 500 1.55 -0.49 -18.74
C SER A 500 2.47 0.71 -18.86
N THR A 501 2.59 1.24 -20.07
CA THR A 501 3.40 2.45 -20.28
C THR A 501 2.82 3.63 -19.49
N ARG A 502 1.49 3.80 -19.45
CA ARG A 502 0.84 4.95 -18.79
C ARG A 502 0.67 4.83 -17.27
N ASN A 503 0.94 3.67 -16.67
CA ASN A 503 0.75 3.42 -15.23
C ASN A 503 -0.63 3.88 -14.70
N THR A 504 -1.71 3.52 -15.41
CA THR A 504 -3.08 3.96 -15.07
C THR A 504 -3.67 3.26 -13.86
N GLY A 505 -3.08 2.15 -13.39
CA GLY A 505 -3.70 1.31 -12.36
C GLY A 505 -4.99 0.61 -12.83
N ASN A 506 -5.38 0.77 -14.09
CA ASN A 506 -6.65 0.32 -14.65
C ASN A 506 -6.45 -0.90 -15.54
N LEU A 507 -6.95 -2.03 -15.05
CA LEU A 507 -6.89 -3.32 -15.73
C LEU A 507 -7.87 -3.41 -16.91
N GLY A 508 -8.86 -2.51 -17.00
CA GLY A 508 -9.94 -2.54 -17.97
C GLY A 508 -11.00 -3.58 -17.63
N ALA A 509 -11.70 -4.06 -18.66
CA ALA A 509 -12.73 -5.10 -18.55
C ALA A 509 -12.10 -6.50 -18.40
N VAL A 510 -11.29 -6.70 -17.37
CA VAL A 510 -10.77 -8.03 -17.04
C VAL A 510 -11.93 -8.85 -16.46
N LYS A 511 -12.27 -9.95 -17.13
CA LYS A 511 -13.26 -10.89 -16.63
C LYS A 511 -12.71 -11.62 -15.42
N LEU A 512 -13.00 -11.09 -14.24
CA LEU A 512 -12.69 -11.73 -12.97
C LEU A 512 -13.84 -12.62 -12.48
N GLY A 513 -14.80 -12.95 -13.35
CA GLY A 513 -15.84 -13.97 -13.14
C GLY A 513 -16.88 -13.67 -12.05
N TRP A 514 -17.15 -12.40 -11.75
CA TRP A 514 -18.25 -12.03 -10.87
C TRP A 514 -19.52 -11.79 -11.66
N HIS A 515 -20.64 -12.15 -11.05
CA HIS A 515 -21.97 -11.89 -11.58
C HIS A 515 -22.84 -11.24 -10.51
N ARG A 516 -23.61 -10.23 -10.92
CA ARG A 516 -24.71 -9.70 -10.12
C ARG A 516 -25.72 -10.81 -9.86
N THR A 517 -26.08 -11.02 -8.60
CA THR A 517 -27.24 -11.87 -8.28
C THR A 517 -28.50 -11.25 -8.91
N GLY A 518 -29.09 -11.89 -9.93
CA GLY A 518 -30.44 -11.54 -10.42
C GLY A 518 -30.66 -11.20 -11.90
N GLY A 519 -29.85 -11.72 -12.83
CA GLY A 519 -29.95 -11.43 -14.26
C GLY A 519 -30.61 -12.49 -15.15
N ARG A 520 -31.78 -13.07 -14.81
CA ARG A 520 -32.75 -13.65 -15.78
C ARG A 520 -34.05 -14.08 -15.09
N GLY A 521 -35.18 -13.71 -15.69
CA GLY A 521 -36.48 -13.64 -15.05
C GLY A 521 -37.08 -14.97 -14.56
N MET A 522 -37.66 -14.90 -13.36
CA MET A 522 -38.96 -15.51 -13.08
C MET A 522 -39.68 -14.60 -12.08
N VAL A 523 -40.84 -14.07 -12.47
CA VAL A 523 -41.79 -13.52 -11.52
C VAL A 523 -42.34 -14.71 -10.74
N THR A 524 -41.90 -14.87 -9.49
CA THR A 524 -42.65 -15.61 -8.49
C THR A 524 -42.74 -14.75 -7.24
N THR A 525 -43.98 -14.36 -6.97
CA THR A 525 -44.44 -13.60 -5.81
C THR A 525 -43.94 -14.20 -4.50
N THR A 526 -43.02 -13.49 -3.83
CA THR A 526 -42.78 -13.63 -2.39
C THR A 526 -42.35 -12.26 -1.84
N PRO A 527 -42.83 -11.81 -0.67
CA PRO A 527 -42.54 -10.48 -0.14
C PRO A 527 -41.06 -10.35 0.26
N PRO A 528 -40.54 -9.12 0.42
CA PRO A 528 -39.12 -8.89 0.64
C PRO A 528 -38.65 -9.59 1.91
N SER A 529 -37.67 -10.50 1.78
CA SER A 529 -36.92 -11.01 2.91
C SER A 529 -36.03 -9.89 3.45
N THR A 530 -36.53 -9.23 4.48
CA THR A 530 -35.77 -8.37 5.38
C THR A 530 -34.71 -9.20 6.10
N GLY A 531 -33.55 -9.37 5.47
CA GLY A 531 -32.31 -9.66 6.17
C GLY A 531 -31.80 -8.37 6.80
N PRO A 532 -31.27 -8.40 8.04
CA PRO A 532 -31.01 -7.18 8.77
C PRO A 532 -29.81 -6.40 8.20
N GLN A 533 -30.05 -5.15 7.83
CA GLN A 533 -28.99 -4.20 7.48
C GLN A 533 -28.30 -3.71 8.76
N ILE A 534 -27.00 -3.95 8.87
CA ILE A 534 -26.15 -3.32 9.90
C ILE A 534 -26.08 -1.84 9.59
N ARG A 535 -26.56 -1.00 10.51
CA ARG A 535 -26.54 0.45 10.32
C ARG A 535 -25.29 1.09 10.94
N ILE A 536 -24.69 2.04 10.22
CA ILE A 536 -23.44 2.73 10.59
C ILE A 536 -23.55 3.45 11.95
N ASP A 537 -24.74 3.95 12.31
CA ASP A 537 -25.03 4.55 13.62
C ASP A 537 -24.84 3.55 14.79
N TYR A 538 -24.97 2.25 14.54
CA TYR A 538 -24.83 1.20 15.54
C TYR A 538 -23.36 0.86 15.87
N LEU A 539 -22.48 0.80 14.86
CA LEU A 539 -21.04 0.56 15.07
C LEU A 539 -20.37 1.73 15.81
N VAL A 540 -20.84 2.95 15.57
CA VAL A 540 -20.38 4.17 16.28
C VAL A 540 -20.74 4.10 17.78
N CYS A 541 -21.90 3.55 18.14
CA CYS A 541 -22.26 3.32 19.54
C CYS A 541 -21.38 2.25 20.20
N CYS A 542 -21.10 1.14 19.52
CA CYS A 542 -20.23 0.09 20.06
C CYS A 542 -18.79 0.60 20.30
N GLN A 543 -18.27 1.41 19.38
CA GLN A 543 -16.97 2.06 19.53
C GLN A 543 -16.96 3.07 20.69
N ALA A 544 -18.02 3.87 20.84
CA ALA A 544 -18.13 4.83 21.92
C ALA A 544 -18.15 4.16 23.31
N LEU A 545 -18.77 2.98 23.45
CA LEU A 545 -18.74 2.20 24.69
C LEU A 545 -17.32 1.73 25.03
N GLN A 546 -16.54 1.29 24.05
CA GLN A 546 -15.14 0.90 24.27
C GLN A 546 -14.28 2.10 24.68
N ASP A 547 -14.47 3.24 24.04
CA ASP A 547 -13.67 4.43 24.29
C ASP A 547 -14.00 5.11 25.61
N GLU A 548 -15.24 4.98 26.09
CA GLU A 548 -15.63 5.40 27.44
C GLU A 548 -15.11 4.42 28.50
N ALA A 549 -15.13 3.11 28.21
CA ALA A 549 -14.58 2.11 29.13
C ALA A 549 -13.08 2.31 29.40
N LYS A 550 -12.30 2.70 28.38
CA LYS A 550 -10.87 3.03 28.52
C LYS A 550 -10.61 4.21 29.46
N ARG A 551 -11.60 5.08 29.68
CA ARG A 551 -11.50 6.29 30.51
C ARG A 551 -12.19 6.14 31.88
N ALA A 552 -12.95 5.05 32.07
CA ALA A 552 -13.69 4.81 33.30
C ALA A 552 -12.85 4.07 34.37
N PRO A 553 -13.06 4.35 35.66
CA PRO A 553 -12.44 3.59 36.75
C PRO A 553 -13.11 2.22 36.97
N SER A 554 -12.40 1.28 37.58
CA SER A 554 -12.96 -0.03 37.98
C SER A 554 -14.04 0.12 39.07
N PRO A 555 -15.15 -0.65 39.03
CA PRO A 555 -15.47 -1.75 38.10
C PRO A 555 -16.22 -1.33 36.83
N ARG A 556 -16.51 -0.03 36.68
CA ARG A 556 -17.33 0.51 35.59
C ARG A 556 -16.70 0.30 34.21
N ASN A 557 -15.38 0.26 34.12
CA ASN A 557 -14.69 -0.09 32.88
C ASN A 557 -15.03 -1.52 32.40
N MET A 558 -15.12 -2.50 33.31
CA MET A 558 -15.45 -3.88 32.98
C MET A 558 -16.89 -4.01 32.50
N GLU A 559 -17.82 -3.29 33.13
CA GLU A 559 -19.23 -3.26 32.71
C GLU A 559 -19.40 -2.65 31.31
N LEU A 560 -18.71 -1.54 31.03
CA LEU A 560 -18.75 -0.88 29.72
C LEU A 560 -18.07 -1.71 28.62
N LEU A 561 -16.96 -2.39 28.93
CA LEU A 561 -16.31 -3.34 28.01
C LEU A 561 -17.22 -4.53 27.69
N GLN A 562 -17.91 -5.08 28.70
CA GLN A 562 -18.87 -6.15 28.49
C GLN A 562 -20.05 -5.69 27.63
N GLY A 563 -20.55 -4.47 27.86
CA GLY A 563 -21.58 -3.85 27.02
C GLY A 563 -21.12 -3.61 25.59
N ALA A 564 -19.85 -3.24 25.38
CA ALA A 564 -19.27 -3.08 24.05
C ALA A 564 -19.13 -4.42 23.30
N VAL A 565 -18.70 -5.48 23.98
CA VAL A 565 -18.59 -6.84 23.40
C VAL A 565 -19.96 -7.34 22.95
N GLU A 566 -20.99 -7.15 23.77
CA GLU A 566 -22.34 -7.56 23.42
C GLU A 566 -22.98 -6.66 22.36
N CYS A 567 -22.64 -5.37 22.31
CA CYS A 567 -23.00 -4.47 21.22
C CYS A 567 -22.44 -4.98 19.88
N ILE A 568 -21.19 -5.43 19.86
CA ILE A 568 -20.55 -6.00 18.67
C ILE A 568 -21.18 -7.34 18.29
N LYS A 569 -21.54 -8.19 19.25
CA LYS A 569 -22.26 -9.45 18.96
C LYS A 569 -23.65 -9.20 18.38
N ALA A 570 -24.40 -8.26 18.97
CA ALA A 570 -25.71 -7.89 18.45
C ALA A 570 -25.64 -7.19 17.08
N SER A 571 -24.50 -6.56 16.72
CA SER A 571 -24.29 -5.99 15.38
C SER A 571 -24.09 -7.08 14.35
N ALA A 572 -23.32 -8.13 14.71
CA ALA A 572 -23.12 -9.31 13.89
C ALA A 572 -24.41 -10.12 13.68
N GLU A 573 -25.35 -10.07 14.63
CA GLU A 573 -26.69 -10.69 14.52
C GLU A 573 -27.70 -9.84 13.71
N GLY A 574 -27.36 -8.60 13.36
CA GLY A 574 -28.25 -7.70 12.62
C GLY A 574 -29.52 -7.30 13.39
N VAL A 575 -29.42 -7.05 14.69
CA VAL A 575 -30.59 -6.68 15.48
C VAL A 575 -31.04 -5.24 15.18
N ASN A 576 -32.35 -4.95 15.13
CA ASN A 576 -32.85 -3.58 14.93
C ASN A 576 -32.49 -2.66 16.12
N ARG A 577 -32.48 -1.33 15.90
CA ARG A 577 -32.06 -0.32 16.91
C ARG A 577 -32.81 -0.43 18.24
N GLY A 578 -34.12 -0.68 18.22
CA GLY A 578 -34.94 -0.74 19.44
C GLY A 578 -34.63 -1.97 20.30
N ASP A 579 -34.40 -3.11 19.66
CA ASP A 579 -34.05 -4.36 20.32
C ASP A 579 -32.61 -4.36 20.83
N ALA A 580 -31.69 -3.76 20.07
CA ALA A 580 -30.30 -3.60 20.45
C ALA A 580 -30.12 -2.68 21.68
N VAL A 581 -30.80 -1.54 21.71
CA VAL A 581 -30.79 -0.63 22.87
C VAL A 581 -31.38 -1.33 24.11
N ARG A 582 -32.47 -2.09 23.96
CA ARG A 582 -33.05 -2.87 25.08
C ARG A 582 -32.09 -3.94 25.62
N ARG A 583 -31.34 -4.63 24.75
CA ARG A 583 -30.35 -5.64 25.16
C ARG A 583 -29.17 -5.00 25.90
N ILE A 584 -28.61 -3.92 25.35
CA ILE A 584 -27.48 -3.19 25.96
C ILE A 584 -27.90 -2.59 27.31
N THR A 585 -29.06 -1.91 27.38
CA THR A 585 -29.59 -1.33 28.63
C THR A 585 -30.04 -2.39 29.63
N GLY A 586 -30.55 -3.53 29.17
CA GLY A 586 -30.92 -4.65 30.03
C GLY A 586 -29.73 -5.29 30.74
N MET A 587 -28.54 -5.24 30.12
CA MET A 587 -27.30 -5.76 30.69
C MET A 587 -26.52 -4.74 31.53
N LEU A 588 -26.45 -3.49 31.07
CA LEU A 588 -25.79 -2.41 31.82
C LEU A 588 -26.62 -1.94 33.03
N GLY A 589 -27.89 -2.36 33.12
CA GLY A 589 -28.85 -1.94 34.12
C GLY A 589 -29.58 -0.65 33.72
N PRO A 590 -30.87 -0.51 34.07
CA PRO A 590 -31.74 0.58 33.58
C PRO A 590 -31.34 2.00 34.03
N GLN A 591 -30.37 2.14 34.93
CA GLN A 591 -29.89 3.42 35.47
C GLN A 591 -28.53 3.83 34.91
N THR A 592 -27.90 3.02 34.04
CA THR A 592 -26.56 3.28 33.52
C THR A 592 -26.65 4.17 32.28
N PRO A 593 -26.15 5.42 32.33
CA PRO A 593 -26.26 6.35 31.21
C PRO A 593 -25.38 5.90 30.06
N LEU A 594 -25.98 5.77 28.87
CA LEU A 594 -25.26 5.45 27.65
C LEU A 594 -24.49 6.67 27.11
N PRO A 595 -23.37 6.44 26.37
CA PRO A 595 -22.67 7.50 25.64
C PRO A 595 -23.62 8.31 24.76
N SER A 596 -23.32 9.59 24.50
CA SER A 596 -24.16 10.45 23.65
C SER A 596 -24.33 9.90 22.24
N ALA A 597 -23.35 9.18 21.70
CA ALA A 597 -23.43 8.52 20.41
C ALA A 597 -24.41 7.32 20.38
N CYS A 598 -24.76 6.77 21.54
CA CYS A 598 -25.72 5.67 21.69
C CYS A 598 -27.17 6.13 21.94
N ARG A 599 -27.36 7.39 22.36
CA ARG A 599 -28.67 8.03 22.52
C ARG A 599 -29.08 8.62 21.18
#